data_AF-A0A9J5WX94-F1
#
_entry.id   AF-A0A9J5WX94-F1
#
_cell.length_a   1.000
_cell.length_b   1.000
_cell.length_c   1.000
_cell.angle_alpha   90.00
_cell.angle_beta   90.00
_cell.angle_gamma   90.00
#
_symmetry.space_group_name_H-M   'P 1'
#
loop_
_entity.id
_entity.type
_entity.pdbx_description
1 polymer ?
#
loop_
_entity_poly.entity_id
_entity_poly.type
_entity_poly.pdbx_seq_one_letter_code
_entity_poly.pdbx_strand_id
1 'polypeptide(L)'
;MINKVVNRITRWQSKMLSYEGKATLVKHVLQTLPIHLLSAIFPPSTTINQNQGIMANFFWALRNDKKKYHSSFWKNCTFPDYEGGIGVRLMSDVCQSFQYKQWWNFRSKQTLLGNFLKEK
;
A
#
# COMPACT_ATOMS: atom_id res chain seq x y z
N MET A 1 -3.99 7.89 7.21
CA MET A 1 -3.77 6.72 6.33
C MET A 1 -3.53 5.45 7.13
N ILE A 2 -2.45 5.41 7.93
CA ILE A 2 -2.04 4.24 8.72
C ILE A 2 -3.15 3.73 9.65
N ASN A 3 -3.79 4.61 10.43
CA ASN A 3 -4.87 4.21 11.35
C ASN A 3 -6.05 3.52 10.65
N LYS A 4 -6.38 3.90 9.40
CA LYS A 4 -7.44 3.23 8.64
C LYS A 4 -7.06 1.79 8.27
N VAL A 5 -5.79 1.58 7.90
CA VAL A 5 -5.24 0.26 7.57
C VAL A 5 -5.19 -0.60 8.83
N VAL A 6 -4.68 -0.06 9.95
CA VAL A 6 -4.65 -0.74 11.25
C VAL A 6 -6.06 -1.11 11.72
N ASN A 7 -7.02 -0.18 11.68
CA ASN A 7 -8.40 -0.45 12.11
C ASN A 7 -9.11 -1.49 11.25
N ARG A 8 -8.76 -1.61 9.96
CA ARG A 8 -9.29 -2.66 9.08
C ARG A 8 -8.67 -4.02 9.42
N ILE A 9 -7.36 -4.04 9.67
CA ILE A 9 -6.64 -5.24 10.09
C ILE A 9 -7.14 -5.74 11.45
N THR A 10 -7.34 -4.88 12.43
CA THR A 10 -7.81 -5.29 13.77
C THR A 10 -9.24 -5.85 13.76
N ARG A 11 -10.09 -5.38 12.84
CA ARG A 11 -11.42 -5.95 12.62
C ARG A 11 -11.37 -7.35 12.00
N TRP A 12 -10.32 -7.68 11.26
CA TRP A 12 -10.14 -9.01 10.71
C TRP A 12 -9.35 -9.86 11.68
N GLN A 13 -9.95 -10.96 12.13
CA GLN A 13 -9.21 -11.97 12.88
C GLN A 13 -8.23 -12.67 11.93
N SER A 14 -7.02 -12.12 11.79
CA SER A 14 -5.92 -12.68 10.98
C SER A 14 -5.62 -14.14 11.31
N LYS A 15 -6.03 -14.60 12.50
CA LYS A 15 -5.92 -15.98 12.98
C LYS A 15 -6.92 -16.97 12.34
N MET A 16 -7.99 -16.49 11.70
CA MET A 16 -9.03 -17.32 11.05
C MET A 16 -8.96 -17.38 9.52
N LEU A 17 -8.14 -16.54 8.90
CA LEU A 17 -8.02 -16.47 7.44
C LEU A 17 -6.96 -17.42 6.90
N SER A 18 -7.28 -18.12 5.81
CA SER A 18 -6.31 -18.89 5.01
C SER A 18 -5.23 -17.97 4.42
N TYR A 19 -4.11 -18.56 4.00
CA TYR A 19 -3.00 -17.82 3.37
C TYR A 19 -3.48 -17.04 2.13
N GLU A 20 -4.24 -17.69 1.24
CA GLU A 20 -4.84 -17.04 0.07
C GLU A 20 -5.85 -15.96 0.44
N GLY A 21 -6.67 -16.18 1.47
CA GLY A 21 -7.61 -15.17 1.96
C GLY A 21 -6.89 -13.89 2.42
N LYS A 22 -5.74 -14.04 3.09
CA LYS A 22 -4.89 -12.90 3.47
C LYS A 22 -4.30 -12.21 2.24
N ALA A 23 -3.82 -12.95 1.25
CA ALA A 23 -3.30 -12.40 0.00
C ALA A 23 -4.35 -11.53 -0.71
N THR A 24 -5.57 -12.08 -0.87
CA THR A 24 -6.69 -11.37 -1.50
C THR A 24 -7.08 -10.11 -0.72
N LEU A 25 -7.14 -10.17 0.61
CA LEU A 25 -7.44 -8.99 1.45
C LEU A 25 -6.36 -7.91 1.33
N VAL A 26 -5.08 -8.30 1.32
CA VAL A 26 -3.97 -7.37 1.11
C VAL A 26 -4.09 -6.71 -0.26
N LYS A 27 -4.30 -7.50 -1.32
CA LYS A 27 -4.34 -7.06 -2.71
C LYS A 27 -5.52 -6.14 -3.01
N HIS A 28 -6.72 -6.52 -2.60
CA HIS A 28 -7.94 -5.82 -3.01
C HIS A 28 -8.42 -4.78 -2.00
N VAL A 29 -8.15 -4.97 -0.70
CA VAL A 29 -8.69 -4.09 0.33
C VAL A 29 -7.61 -3.22 0.97
N LEU A 30 -6.50 -3.81 1.45
CA LEU A 30 -5.48 -3.01 2.14
C LEU A 30 -4.73 -2.09 1.18
N GLN A 31 -4.47 -2.51 -0.05
CA GLN A 31 -3.86 -1.64 -1.07
C GLN A 31 -4.76 -0.49 -1.51
N THR A 32 -6.09 -0.66 -1.54
CA THR A 32 -7.01 0.38 -2.04
C THR A 32 -7.26 1.51 -1.04
N LEU A 33 -7.20 1.22 0.26
CA LEU A 33 -7.36 2.23 1.33
C LEU A 33 -6.41 3.44 1.22
N PRO A 34 -5.08 3.27 1.05
CA PRO A 34 -4.15 4.37 0.89
C PRO A 34 -4.20 5.03 -0.49
N ILE A 35 -4.66 4.33 -1.55
CA ILE A 35 -4.66 4.85 -2.94
C ILE A 35 -5.41 6.17 -3.06
N HIS A 36 -6.59 6.29 -2.43
CA HIS A 36 -7.35 7.54 -2.47
C HIS A 36 -6.56 8.73 -1.92
N LEU A 37 -5.83 8.50 -0.82
CA LEU A 37 -5.04 9.54 -0.18
C LEU A 37 -3.76 9.84 -0.96
N LEU A 38 -3.07 8.80 -1.45
CA LEU A 38 -1.89 8.94 -2.32
C LEU A 38 -2.19 9.66 -3.64
N SER A 39 -3.43 9.57 -4.12
CA SER A 39 -3.85 10.31 -5.31
C SER A 39 -3.96 11.81 -5.10
N ALA A 40 -4.07 12.26 -3.85
CA ALA A 40 -4.24 13.66 -3.46
C ALA A 40 -2.98 14.27 -2.84
N ILE A 41 -2.23 13.49 -2.05
CA ILE A 41 -1.05 13.97 -1.32
C ILE A 41 0.17 13.06 -1.50
N PHE A 42 1.36 13.63 -1.32
CA PHE A 42 2.62 12.91 -1.32
C PHE A 42 3.13 12.70 0.12
N PRO A 43 2.90 11.53 0.73
CA PRO A 43 3.40 11.25 2.06
C PRO A 43 4.92 10.98 2.03
N PRO A 44 5.63 11.24 3.15
CA PRO A 44 7.03 10.87 3.29
C PRO A 44 7.25 9.36 3.09
N SER A 45 8.43 9.01 2.58
CA SER A 45 8.85 7.61 2.38
C SER A 45 8.71 6.77 3.65
N THR A 46 8.98 7.36 4.83
CA THR A 46 8.79 6.73 6.14
C THR A 46 7.36 6.24 6.35
N THR A 47 6.35 7.03 5.99
CA THR A 47 4.93 6.66 6.15
C THR A 47 4.53 5.55 5.19
N ILE A 48 5.08 5.57 3.96
CA ILE A 48 4.85 4.51 2.97
C ILE A 48 5.45 3.19 3.47
N ASN A 49 6.69 3.22 3.96
CA ASN A 49 7.38 2.05 4.51
C ASN A 49 6.67 1.49 5.75
N GLN A 50 6.20 2.36 6.65
CA GLN A 50 5.40 1.96 7.82
C GLN A 50 4.12 1.24 7.40
N ASN A 51 3.40 1.78 6.40
CA ASN A 51 2.18 1.18 5.88
C ASN A 51 2.45 -0.21 5.27
N GLN A 52 3.52 -0.34 4.50
CA GLN A 52 3.95 -1.64 3.95
C GLN A 52 4.35 -2.63 5.04
N GLY A 53 5.06 -2.18 6.07
CA GLY A 53 5.41 -3.01 7.22
C GLY A 53 4.17 -3.55 7.96
N ILE A 54 3.13 -2.74 8.11
CA ILE A 54 1.86 -3.17 8.73
C ILE A 54 1.14 -4.21 7.85
N MET A 55 1.09 -4.01 6.53
CA MET A 55 0.52 -4.99 5.60
C MET A 55 1.31 -6.31 5.61
N ALA A 56 2.64 -6.21 5.66
CA ALA A 56 3.52 -7.37 5.77
C ALA A 56 3.31 -8.13 7.06
N ASN A 57 3.22 -7.41 8.19
CA ASN A 57 2.94 -8.01 9.49
C ASN A 57 1.60 -8.73 9.49
N PHE A 58 0.55 -8.14 8.89
CA PHE A 58 -0.75 -8.79 8.77
C PHE A 58 -0.70 -10.08 7.93
N PHE A 59 0.01 -10.03 6.80
CA PHE A 59 0.13 -11.17 5.90
C PHE A 59 0.89 -12.34 6.53
N TRP A 60 2.03 -12.06 7.17
CA TRP A 60 2.88 -13.05 7.82
C TRP A 60 2.45 -13.43 9.24
N ALA A 61 1.46 -12.74 9.82
CA ALA A 61 0.94 -13.09 11.14
C ALA A 61 0.35 -14.50 11.15
N LEU A 62 0.95 -15.41 11.90
CA LEU A 62 0.45 -16.77 12.14
C LEU A 62 -0.56 -16.82 13.29
N ARG A 63 -1.35 -17.89 13.33
CA ARG A 63 -2.41 -18.17 14.32
C ARG A 63 -1.89 -18.21 15.77
N ASN A 64 -0.64 -18.59 15.97
CA ASN A 64 0.00 -18.66 17.28
C ASN A 64 1.00 -17.50 17.39
N ASP A 65 0.87 -16.67 18.44
CA ASP A 65 1.56 -15.37 18.71
C ASP A 65 3.11 -15.37 18.69
N LYS A 66 3.75 -16.39 18.11
CA LYS A 66 5.18 -16.42 17.83
C LYS A 66 5.45 -15.58 16.59
N LYS A 67 5.82 -14.31 16.79
CA LYS A 67 6.49 -13.48 15.78
C LYS A 67 7.65 -14.29 15.19
N LYS A 68 7.50 -14.79 13.97
CA LYS A 68 8.61 -15.36 13.20
C LYS A 68 8.98 -14.42 12.06
N TYR A 69 10.29 -14.36 11.85
CA TYR A 69 11.01 -13.71 10.76
C TYR A 69 10.18 -13.64 9.47
N HIS A 70 10.06 -12.44 8.91
CA HIS A 70 9.60 -12.23 7.54
C HIS A 70 10.39 -13.18 6.63
N SER A 71 9.78 -14.29 6.22
CA SER A 71 10.48 -15.34 5.46
C SER A 71 10.86 -14.88 4.05
N SER A 72 10.44 -13.68 3.65
CA SER A 72 10.88 -13.00 2.44
C SER A 72 10.74 -11.49 2.61
N PHE A 73 11.67 -10.75 2.00
CA PHE A 73 11.57 -9.29 1.91
C PHE A 73 10.25 -8.93 1.24
N TRP A 74 9.52 -7.91 1.73
CA TRP A 74 8.20 -7.55 1.19
C TRP A 74 8.24 -7.22 -0.32
N LYS A 75 9.39 -6.79 -0.87
CA LYS A 75 9.57 -6.64 -2.33
C LYS A 75 9.52 -7.97 -3.09
N ASN A 76 9.85 -9.10 -2.47
CA ASN A 76 9.71 -10.38 -3.16
C ASN A 76 8.22 -10.77 -3.30
N CYS A 77 7.37 -10.29 -2.38
CA CYS A 77 5.92 -10.46 -2.48
C CYS A 77 5.30 -9.63 -3.62
N THR A 78 6.02 -8.65 -4.17
CA THR A 78 5.51 -7.81 -5.25
C THR A 78 5.69 -8.40 -6.64
N PHE A 79 6.51 -9.44 -6.79
CA PHE A 79 6.62 -10.14 -8.05
C PHE A 79 5.30 -10.81 -8.42
N PRO A 80 5.03 -11.01 -9.71
CA PRO A 80 3.88 -11.78 -10.18
C PRO A 80 3.90 -13.23 -9.69
N ASP A 81 2.73 -13.87 -9.68
CA ASP A 81 2.56 -15.25 -9.19
C ASP A 81 3.44 -16.26 -9.97
N TYR A 82 3.70 -16.00 -11.27
CA TYR A 82 4.56 -16.84 -12.11
C TYR A 82 6.07 -16.70 -11.79
N GLU A 83 6.47 -15.63 -11.10
CA GLU A 83 7.82 -15.38 -10.58
C GLU A 83 7.96 -15.78 -9.10
N GLY A 84 6.93 -16.42 -8.52
CA GLY A 84 6.91 -16.83 -7.11
C GLY A 84 6.58 -15.71 -6.13
N GLY A 85 6.04 -14.58 -6.61
CA GLY A 85 5.50 -13.52 -5.75
C GLY A 85 3.97 -13.66 -5.54
N ILE A 86 3.35 -12.62 -4.96
CA ILE A 86 1.90 -12.58 -4.64
C ILE A 86 1.16 -11.56 -5.55
N GLY A 87 1.88 -10.88 -6.44
CA GLY A 87 1.34 -9.84 -7.31
C GLY A 87 0.82 -8.61 -6.55
N VAL A 88 1.39 -8.32 -5.39
CA VAL A 88 1.07 -7.13 -4.58
C VAL A 88 1.81 -5.92 -5.16
N ARG A 89 1.15 -4.77 -5.34
CA ARG A 89 1.87 -3.58 -5.82
C ARG A 89 2.70 -2.94 -4.71
N LEU A 90 3.93 -2.53 -5.01
CA LEU A 90 4.73 -1.74 -4.10
C LEU A 90 4.09 -0.35 -3.96
N MET A 91 3.84 0.08 -2.72
CA MET A 91 3.16 1.34 -2.44
C MET A 91 4.00 2.54 -2.88
N SER A 92 5.32 2.43 -2.84
CA SER A 92 6.26 3.43 -3.34
C SER A 92 6.08 3.66 -4.84
N ASP A 93 5.98 2.59 -5.63
CA ASP A 93 5.80 2.68 -7.08
C ASP A 93 4.45 3.29 -7.43
N VAL A 94 3.40 2.92 -6.68
CA VAL A 94 2.06 3.53 -6.82
C VAL A 94 2.12 5.03 -6.51
N CYS A 95 2.79 5.44 -5.44
CA CYS A 95 2.97 6.85 -5.08
C CYS A 95 3.70 7.62 -6.20
N GLN A 96 4.80 7.06 -6.71
CA GLN A 96 5.57 7.64 -7.80
C GLN A 96 4.76 7.75 -9.11
N SER A 97 3.94 6.74 -9.43
CA SER A 97 3.04 6.81 -10.58
C SER A 97 2.00 7.94 -10.46
N PHE A 98 1.47 8.18 -9.26
CA PHE A 98 0.56 9.30 -9.00
C PHE A 98 1.29 10.65 -9.09
N GLN A 99 2.54 10.74 -8.65
CA GLN A 99 3.37 11.94 -8.83
C GLN A 99 3.51 12.29 -10.30
N TYR A 100 3.88 11.34 -11.15
CA TYR A 100 3.99 11.58 -12.58
C TYR A 100 2.66 11.96 -13.22
N LYS A 101 1.56 11.31 -12.83
CA LYS A 101 0.21 11.67 -13.29
C LYS A 101 -0.17 13.11 -12.90
N GLN A 102 0.09 13.50 -11.66
CA GLN A 102 -0.20 14.86 -11.19
C GLN A 102 0.67 15.90 -11.90
N TRP A 103 1.97 15.62 -12.05
CA TRP A 103 2.89 16.50 -12.77
C TRP A 103 2.49 16.67 -14.24
N TRP A 104 2.08 15.58 -14.91
CA TRP A 104 1.57 15.64 -16.27
C TRP A 104 0.28 16.47 -16.36
N ASN A 105 -0.65 16.29 -15.42
CA ASN A 105 -1.88 17.08 -15.35
C ASN A 105 -1.57 18.56 -15.10
N PHE A 106 -0.60 18.87 -14.25
CA PHE A 106 -0.17 20.24 -13.97
C PHE A 106 0.35 20.95 -15.23
N ARG A 107 1.11 20.25 -16.07
CA ARG A 107 1.55 20.79 -17.37
C ARG A 107 0.43 20.90 -18.40
N SER A 108 -0.39 19.85 -18.52
CA SER A 108 -1.26 19.66 -19.69
C SER A 108 -2.67 20.24 -19.50
N LYS A 109 -3.11 20.43 -18.26
CA LYS A 109 -4.47 20.86 -17.93
C LYS A 109 -4.45 22.12 -17.06
N GLN A 110 -5.35 23.05 -17.36
CA GLN A 110 -5.66 24.16 -16.46
C GLN A 110 -6.56 23.62 -15.34
N THR A 111 -5.97 23.33 -14.19
CA THR A 111 -6.70 22.90 -13.00
C THR A 111 -6.65 24.00 -11.96
N LEU A 112 -7.66 24.09 -11.09
CA LEU A 112 -7.68 25.07 -9.98
C LEU A 112 -6.40 24.97 -9.12
N LEU A 113 -5.99 23.74 -8.79
CA LEU A 113 -4.72 23.50 -8.09
C LEU A 113 -3.51 23.95 -8.91
N GLY A 114 -3.50 23.69 -10.21
CA GLY A 114 -2.41 24.12 -11.08
C GLY A 114 -2.29 25.63 -11.20
N ASN A 115 -3.41 26.36 -11.19
CA ASN A 115 -3.41 27.83 -11.19
C ASN A 115 -2.93 28.36 -9.83
N PHE A 116 -3.45 27.83 -8.72
CA PHE A 116 -3.00 28.18 -7.37
C PHE A 116 -1.49 27.95 -7.17
N LEU A 117 -0.95 26.84 -7.67
CA LEU A 117 0.48 26.52 -7.57
C LEU A 117 1.36 27.34 -8.52
N LYS A 118 0.81 27.99 -9.55
CA LYS A 118 1.54 28.91 -10.43
C LYS A 118 1.61 30.33 -9.87
N GLU A 119 0.61 30.72 -9.08
CA GLU A 119 0.53 32.05 -8.46
C GLU A 119 1.40 32.20 -7.20
N LYS A 120 1.96 31.09 -6.69
CA LYS A 120 2.80 31.05 -5.49
C LYS A 120 4.24 30.69 -5.83
#